data_AF-A0A2M7I761-F1
#
_entry.id   AF-A0A2M7I761-F1
#
_cell.length_a   1.000
_cell.length_b   1.000
_cell.length_c   1.000
_cell.angle_alpha   90.00
_cell.angle_beta   90.00
_cell.angle_gamma   90.00
#
_symmetry.space_group_name_H-M   'P 1'
#
loop_
_entity.id
_entity.type
_entity.pdbx_description
1 polymer ?
#
loop_
_entity_poly.entity_id
_entity_poly.type
_entity_poly.pdbx_seq_one_letter_code
_entity_poly.pdbx_strand_id
1 'polypeptide(L)'
;MSNELTGYCVYTIVSRDRLDPVALEGGKFVGEEARTWKGGVQLKAEGEMEGQRLPLLLADAKDCSRLLYWGLLEDIQLLDGRTRYTVDRLRALRGRRSPQELVLRSTGEPIAYGFIRPYAICHTPTFLTLDDDGPELAPDEGPSEGSFVEGSTIQVTVNRYERDREARRRCIAHYGSECVACGFDFGARYGAHGQGFIEVHHLDPLSRSGEARSVDPIRDLRPLCSNCHSMIHRQRPPLTIEQLKALLGNAA
;
A
#
# COMPACT_ATOMS: atom_id res chain seq x y z
N MET A 1 34.28 -2.39 -21.77
CA MET A 1 33.25 -3.34 -21.30
C MET A 1 31.97 -2.53 -21.23
N SER A 2 30.91 -2.96 -21.90
CA SER A 2 29.60 -2.30 -21.85
C SER A 2 29.21 -2.07 -20.39
N ASN A 3 28.60 -0.95 -20.09
CA ASN A 3 27.99 -0.69 -18.79
C ASN A 3 26.50 -0.52 -19.07
N GLU A 4 25.88 -1.61 -19.50
CA GLU A 4 24.48 -1.66 -19.93
C GLU A 4 23.73 -2.67 -19.08
N LEU A 5 22.41 -2.49 -18.96
CA LEU A 5 21.56 -3.47 -18.31
C LEU A 5 21.22 -4.60 -19.28
N THR A 6 21.08 -5.81 -18.77
CA THR A 6 20.53 -6.93 -19.55
C THR A 6 19.09 -6.63 -19.98
N GLY A 7 18.62 -7.24 -21.07
CA GLY A 7 17.22 -7.13 -21.51
C GLY A 7 16.18 -7.74 -20.55
N TYR A 8 16.64 -8.47 -19.52
CA TYR A 8 15.83 -9.06 -18.48
C TYR A 8 16.25 -8.61 -17.09
N CYS A 9 15.33 -8.66 -16.13
CA CYS A 9 15.55 -8.34 -14.74
C CYS A 9 14.97 -9.41 -13.82
N VAL A 10 15.43 -9.45 -12.57
CA VAL A 10 14.82 -10.26 -11.51
C VAL A 10 13.89 -9.36 -10.69
N TYR A 11 12.70 -9.86 -10.38
CA TYR A 11 11.76 -9.24 -9.45
C TYR A 11 11.61 -10.14 -8.22
N THR A 12 11.64 -9.56 -7.03
CA THR A 12 11.32 -10.26 -5.77
C THR A 12 10.75 -9.29 -4.73
N ILE A 13 10.39 -9.81 -3.57
CA ILE A 13 9.66 -9.09 -2.52
C ILE A 13 10.48 -9.11 -1.24
N VAL A 14 10.77 -7.94 -0.67
CA VAL A 14 11.51 -7.81 0.60
C VAL A 14 10.87 -6.70 1.43
N SER A 15 10.79 -6.89 2.74
CA SER A 15 10.22 -5.88 3.63
C SER A 15 11.06 -4.61 3.62
N ARG A 16 10.36 -3.48 3.50
CA ARG A 16 10.91 -2.13 3.53
C ARG A 16 11.90 -1.88 4.68
N ASP A 17 11.61 -2.36 5.89
CA ASP A 17 12.45 -2.16 7.09
C ASP A 17 13.89 -2.69 6.91
N ARG A 18 14.09 -3.65 5.98
CA ARG A 18 15.41 -4.20 5.65
C ARG A 18 16.12 -3.46 4.52
N LEU A 19 15.38 -2.72 3.69
CA LEU A 19 15.89 -2.07 2.49
C LEU A 19 16.22 -0.61 2.74
N ASP A 20 15.40 0.12 3.51
CA ASP A 20 15.54 1.56 3.75
C ASP A 20 16.95 1.94 4.26
N PRO A 21 17.54 1.27 5.27
CA PRO A 21 18.86 1.65 5.77
C PRO A 21 19.97 1.48 4.71
N VAL A 22 19.89 0.42 3.91
CA VAL A 22 20.90 0.10 2.89
C VAL A 22 20.77 1.03 1.69
N ALA A 23 19.53 1.33 1.27
CA ALA A 23 19.27 2.19 0.12
C ALA A 23 19.66 3.65 0.38
N LEU A 24 19.52 4.14 1.62
CA LEU A 24 19.98 5.49 2.01
C LEU A 24 21.49 5.65 1.88
N GLU A 25 22.25 4.57 2.10
CA GLU A 25 23.70 4.55 1.99
C GLU A 25 24.18 4.18 0.57
N GLY A 26 23.26 3.89 -0.36
CA GLY A 26 23.60 3.36 -1.69
C GLY A 26 24.34 2.01 -1.63
N GLY A 27 24.14 1.27 -0.53
CA GLY A 27 24.99 0.16 -0.13
C GLY A 27 24.64 -1.18 -0.78
N LYS A 28 25.37 -2.21 -0.34
CA LYS A 28 25.14 -3.60 -0.74
C LYS A 28 24.09 -4.24 0.15
N PHE A 29 23.11 -4.91 -0.46
CA PHE A 29 22.08 -5.67 0.23
C PHE A 29 22.26 -7.17 0.00
N VAL A 30 22.14 -7.97 1.07
CA VAL A 30 22.13 -9.43 0.99
C VAL A 30 20.75 -9.96 1.35
N GLY A 31 20.15 -10.70 0.43
CA GLY A 31 18.82 -11.28 0.56
C GLY A 31 18.81 -12.80 0.48
N GLU A 32 17.71 -13.38 0.94
CA GLU A 32 17.42 -14.81 0.79
C GLU A 32 15.99 -14.99 0.27
N GLU A 33 15.81 -16.00 -0.57
CA GLU A 33 14.53 -16.42 -1.11
C GLU A 33 14.33 -17.92 -0.94
N ALA A 34 13.10 -18.33 -0.64
CA ALA A 34 12.67 -19.70 -0.41
C ALA A 34 12.60 -20.56 -1.69
N ARG A 35 13.00 -20.02 -2.85
CA ARG A 35 13.01 -20.71 -4.14
C ARG A 35 14.34 -20.51 -4.84
N THR A 36 14.80 -21.55 -5.56
CA THR A 36 16.01 -21.51 -6.39
C THR A 36 15.82 -20.68 -7.66
N TRP A 37 16.69 -19.70 -7.91
CA TRP A 37 16.65 -18.84 -9.10
C TRP A 37 17.55 -19.35 -10.22
N LYS A 38 17.32 -20.58 -10.69
CA LYS A 38 18.15 -21.18 -11.77
C LYS A 38 18.20 -20.29 -13.02
N GLY A 39 17.06 -19.72 -13.42
CA GLY A 39 17.01 -18.78 -14.55
C GLY A 39 17.73 -17.45 -14.27
N GLY A 40 17.77 -17.00 -13.00
CA GLY A 40 18.54 -15.81 -12.61
C GLY A 40 20.05 -16.04 -12.72
N VAL A 41 20.53 -17.23 -12.31
CA VAL A 41 21.94 -17.63 -12.46
C VAL A 41 22.35 -17.62 -13.93
N GLN A 42 21.54 -18.22 -14.79
CA GLN A 42 21.80 -18.27 -16.24
C GLN A 42 21.86 -16.85 -16.84
N LEU A 43 20.84 -16.02 -16.57
CA LEU A 43 20.79 -14.65 -17.10
C LEU A 43 21.94 -13.78 -16.63
N LYS A 44 22.40 -13.97 -15.39
CA LYS A 44 23.57 -13.26 -14.87
C LYS A 44 24.83 -13.62 -15.65
N ALA A 45 25.07 -14.92 -15.83
CA ALA A 45 26.23 -15.41 -16.58
C ALA A 45 26.20 -14.94 -18.04
N GLU A 46 25.03 -14.99 -18.70
CA GLU A 46 24.84 -14.46 -20.06
C GLU A 46 25.16 -12.96 -20.13
N GLY A 47 24.61 -12.17 -19.20
CA GLY A 47 24.91 -10.74 -19.11
C GLY A 47 26.40 -10.47 -18.92
N GLU A 48 27.07 -11.19 -18.02
CA GLU A 48 28.51 -11.01 -17.77
C GLU A 48 29.38 -11.30 -19.00
N MET A 49 29.04 -12.31 -19.80
CA MET A 49 29.73 -12.59 -21.06
C MET A 49 29.55 -11.45 -22.09
N GLU A 50 28.39 -10.81 -22.09
CA GLU A 50 28.07 -9.67 -22.96
C GLU A 50 28.49 -8.31 -22.36
N GLY A 51 29.13 -8.33 -21.17
CA GLY A 51 29.49 -7.13 -20.41
C GLY A 51 28.30 -6.39 -19.80
N GLN A 52 27.11 -6.94 -19.84
CA GLN A 52 25.89 -6.37 -19.28
C GLN A 52 25.71 -6.71 -17.80
N ARG A 53 24.88 -5.93 -17.11
CA ARG A 53 24.57 -6.06 -15.69
C ARG A 53 23.12 -6.48 -15.50
N LEU A 54 22.87 -7.53 -14.74
CA LEU A 54 21.51 -7.99 -14.45
C LEU A 54 20.87 -7.15 -13.34
N PRO A 55 19.83 -6.35 -13.61
CA PRO A 55 19.13 -5.61 -12.57
C PRO A 55 18.21 -6.50 -11.75
N LEU A 56 18.03 -6.13 -10.47
CA LEU A 56 17.05 -6.71 -9.56
C LEU A 56 16.15 -5.60 -9.01
N LEU A 57 14.83 -5.78 -9.12
CA LEU A 57 13.81 -4.90 -8.55
C LEU A 57 13.12 -5.55 -7.34
N LEU A 58 12.80 -4.72 -6.34
CA LEU A 58 12.30 -5.12 -5.04
C LEU A 58 10.98 -4.41 -4.76
N ALA A 59 9.92 -5.18 -4.57
CA ALA A 59 8.64 -4.68 -4.04
C ALA A 59 8.57 -4.82 -2.51
N ASP A 60 7.67 -4.05 -1.89
CA ASP A 60 7.41 -4.15 -0.46
C ASP A 60 6.68 -5.46 -0.13
N ALA A 61 7.18 -6.19 0.86
CA ALA A 61 6.49 -7.35 1.43
C ALA A 61 5.19 -7.00 2.16
N LYS A 62 5.07 -5.77 2.67
CA LYS A 62 3.87 -5.30 3.37
C LYS A 62 2.86 -4.66 2.42
N ASP A 63 3.34 -4.08 1.31
CA ASP A 63 2.56 -3.42 0.28
C ASP A 63 3.00 -3.88 -1.12
N CYS A 64 2.50 -5.04 -1.53
CA CYS A 64 2.80 -5.63 -2.84
C CYS A 64 2.27 -4.81 -4.03
N SER A 65 1.62 -3.66 -3.81
CA SER A 65 1.23 -2.73 -4.88
C SER A 65 2.37 -1.80 -5.31
N ARG A 66 3.47 -1.75 -4.54
CA ARG A 66 4.57 -0.83 -4.75
C ARG A 66 5.88 -1.51 -5.08
N LEU A 67 6.51 -1.05 -6.16
CA LEU A 67 7.89 -1.32 -6.49
C LEU A 67 8.74 -0.21 -5.89
N LEU A 68 9.63 -0.57 -4.96
CA LEU A 68 10.28 0.40 -4.08
C LEU A 68 11.73 0.63 -4.45
N TYR A 69 12.48 -0.44 -4.69
CA TYR A 69 13.92 -0.37 -4.84
C TYR A 69 14.39 -1.15 -6.05
N TRP A 70 15.59 -0.80 -6.51
CA TRP A 70 16.31 -1.60 -7.49
C TRP A 70 17.82 -1.51 -7.26
N GLY A 71 18.55 -2.47 -7.80
CA GLY A 71 20.01 -2.48 -7.78
C GLY A 71 20.57 -3.46 -8.81
N LEU A 72 21.88 -3.68 -8.77
CA LEU A 72 22.58 -4.60 -9.68
C LEU A 72 22.84 -5.92 -8.97
N LEU A 73 22.42 -7.01 -9.59
CA LEU A 73 22.64 -8.35 -9.03
C LEU A 73 24.13 -8.71 -9.15
N GLU A 74 24.83 -8.72 -8.02
CA GLU A 74 26.26 -8.98 -7.92
C GLU A 74 26.55 -10.47 -7.78
N ASP A 75 25.77 -11.20 -6.99
CA ASP A 75 25.97 -12.63 -6.75
C ASP A 75 24.66 -13.39 -6.53
N ILE A 76 24.62 -14.67 -6.93
CA ILE A 76 23.51 -15.60 -6.73
C ILE A 76 24.06 -16.97 -6.35
N GLN A 77 23.72 -17.42 -5.14
CA GLN A 77 24.11 -18.72 -4.60
C GLN A 77 22.86 -19.59 -4.42
N LEU A 78 22.85 -20.74 -5.09
CA LEU A 78 21.81 -21.74 -4.90
C LEU A 78 22.18 -22.62 -3.70
N LEU A 79 21.36 -22.55 -2.66
CA LEU A 79 21.45 -23.38 -1.45
C LEU A 79 20.30 -24.38 -1.47
N ASP A 80 20.32 -25.44 -0.66
CA ASP A 80 19.30 -26.51 -0.66
C ASP A 80 17.85 -25.98 -0.73
N GLY A 81 17.30 -25.94 -1.96
CA GLY A 81 15.96 -25.41 -2.27
C GLY A 81 15.78 -23.87 -2.22
N ARG A 82 16.83 -23.10 -1.89
CA ARG A 82 16.80 -21.66 -1.63
C ARG A 82 17.78 -20.88 -2.50
N THR A 83 17.62 -19.57 -2.54
CA THR A 83 18.59 -18.65 -3.17
C THR A 83 19.08 -17.64 -2.15
N ARG A 84 20.39 -17.47 -2.04
CA ARG A 84 20.99 -16.28 -1.44
C ARG A 84 21.49 -15.38 -2.55
N TYR A 85 21.28 -14.08 -2.44
CA TYR A 85 21.68 -13.14 -3.48
C TYR A 85 22.23 -11.85 -2.89
N THR A 86 23.12 -11.21 -3.65
CA THR A 86 23.73 -9.92 -3.29
C THR A 86 23.37 -8.89 -4.33
N VAL A 87 22.84 -7.75 -3.89
CA VAL A 87 22.50 -6.59 -4.72
C VAL A 87 23.48 -5.47 -4.39
N ASP A 88 24.19 -5.00 -5.40
CA ASP A 88 25.06 -3.83 -5.33
C ASP A 88 24.31 -2.57 -5.75
N ARG A 89 24.71 -1.43 -5.19
CA ARG A 89 24.11 -0.10 -5.47
C ARG A 89 22.59 -0.12 -5.33
N LEU A 90 22.09 -0.59 -4.19
CA LEU A 90 20.66 -0.55 -3.90
C LEU A 90 20.20 0.91 -3.81
N ARG A 91 19.13 1.26 -4.52
CA ARG A 91 18.55 2.61 -4.51
C ARG A 91 17.04 2.60 -4.67
N ALA A 92 16.39 3.65 -4.20
CA ALA A 92 14.95 3.85 -4.36
C ALA A 92 14.61 4.09 -5.83
N LEU A 93 13.47 3.56 -6.27
CA LEU A 93 12.90 3.89 -7.58
C LEU A 93 12.30 5.30 -7.55
N ARG A 94 12.49 6.05 -8.63
CA ARG A 94 11.86 7.37 -8.79
C ARG A 94 10.37 7.24 -9.07
N GLY A 95 9.59 8.08 -8.38
CA GLY A 95 8.15 8.17 -8.53
C GLY A 95 7.39 6.97 -7.95
N ARG A 96 6.09 6.91 -8.24
CA ARG A 96 5.27 5.75 -7.88
C ARG A 96 5.36 4.70 -8.96
N ARG A 97 6.02 3.59 -8.63
CA ARG A 97 6.11 2.40 -9.49
C ARG A 97 5.34 1.25 -8.87
N SER A 98 4.78 0.42 -9.72
CA SER A 98 3.99 -0.75 -9.37
C SER A 98 4.58 -2.00 -10.03
N PRO A 99 4.45 -3.19 -9.41
CA PRO A 99 4.84 -4.43 -10.07
C PRO A 99 4.11 -4.68 -11.39
N GLN A 100 2.90 -4.12 -11.59
CA GLN A 100 2.13 -4.22 -12.83
C GLN A 100 2.81 -3.56 -14.04
N GLU A 101 3.81 -2.70 -13.82
CA GLU A 101 4.63 -2.16 -14.91
C GLU A 101 5.69 -3.15 -15.41
N LEU A 102 5.90 -4.27 -14.70
CA LEU A 102 6.84 -5.31 -15.10
C LEU A 102 6.16 -6.36 -15.97
N VAL A 103 6.80 -6.70 -17.08
CA VAL A 103 6.33 -7.71 -18.03
C VAL A 103 7.08 -9.01 -17.82
N LEU A 104 6.37 -10.10 -17.53
CA LEU A 104 6.94 -11.42 -17.26
C LEU A 104 7.59 -12.00 -18.52
N ARG A 105 8.84 -12.48 -18.42
CA ARG A 105 9.54 -13.16 -19.52
C ARG A 105 8.79 -14.41 -20.00
N SER A 106 8.12 -15.11 -19.08
CA SER A 106 7.46 -16.39 -19.40
C SER A 106 6.18 -16.25 -20.21
N THR A 107 5.44 -15.16 -20.03
CA THR A 107 4.12 -14.98 -20.65
C THR A 107 4.07 -13.80 -21.60
N GLY A 108 5.00 -12.84 -21.50
CA GLY A 108 4.92 -11.56 -22.20
C GLY A 108 3.85 -10.62 -21.63
N GLU A 109 3.23 -11.01 -20.51
CA GLU A 109 2.14 -10.26 -19.87
C GLU A 109 2.64 -9.51 -18.62
N PRO A 110 1.98 -8.41 -18.24
CA PRO A 110 2.23 -7.74 -16.97
C PRO A 110 2.12 -8.67 -15.76
N ILE A 111 2.85 -8.36 -14.68
CA ILE A 111 2.62 -9.01 -13.38
C ILE A 111 1.18 -8.72 -12.92
N ALA A 112 0.38 -9.77 -12.79
CA ALA A 112 -1.00 -9.64 -12.34
C ALA A 112 -1.11 -9.09 -10.90
N TYR A 113 -2.22 -8.41 -10.60
CA TYR A 113 -2.60 -8.11 -9.23
C TYR A 113 -2.72 -9.42 -8.43
N GLY A 114 -2.08 -9.49 -7.26
CA GLY A 114 -2.06 -10.72 -6.44
C GLY A 114 -1.06 -11.79 -6.88
N PHE A 115 0.00 -11.42 -7.59
CA PHE A 115 1.08 -12.34 -7.95
C PHE A 115 1.75 -12.96 -6.70
N ILE A 116 1.44 -14.25 -6.44
CA ILE A 116 1.83 -14.97 -5.21
C ILE A 116 3.25 -15.56 -5.29
N ARG A 117 3.94 -15.42 -6.44
CA ARG A 117 5.25 -16.05 -6.56
C ARG A 117 6.31 -15.21 -5.85
N PRO A 118 7.23 -15.85 -5.10
CA PRO A 118 8.28 -15.15 -4.36
C PRO A 118 9.24 -14.35 -5.25
N TYR A 119 9.37 -14.77 -6.52
CA TYR A 119 10.16 -14.06 -7.50
C TYR A 119 9.62 -14.27 -8.92
N ALA A 120 10.07 -13.41 -9.83
CA ALA A 120 9.83 -13.53 -11.26
C ALA A 120 11.04 -13.08 -12.07
N ILE A 121 11.09 -13.50 -13.33
CA ILE A 121 11.98 -12.92 -14.34
C ILE A 121 11.13 -12.07 -15.25
N CYS A 122 11.48 -10.81 -15.41
CA CYS A 122 10.75 -9.85 -16.21
C CYS A 122 11.65 -9.26 -17.30
N HIS A 123 11.07 -8.59 -18.28
CA HIS A 123 11.82 -7.70 -19.15
C HIS A 123 12.35 -6.52 -18.33
N THR A 124 13.57 -6.08 -18.61
CA THR A 124 14.13 -4.89 -17.97
C THR A 124 13.29 -3.68 -18.39
N PRO A 125 12.66 -2.98 -17.44
CA PRO A 125 11.80 -1.87 -17.78
C PRO A 125 12.64 -0.65 -18.19
N THR A 126 12.11 0.13 -19.11
CA THR A 126 12.80 1.29 -19.72
C THR A 126 13.04 2.44 -18.74
N PHE A 127 12.37 2.44 -17.59
CA PHE A 127 12.58 3.44 -16.55
C PHE A 127 13.85 3.20 -15.71
N LEU A 128 14.55 2.07 -15.90
CA LEU A 128 15.84 1.86 -15.24
C LEU A 128 16.97 2.45 -16.07
N THR A 129 17.76 3.33 -15.44
CA THR A 129 18.97 3.90 -16.03
C THR A 129 20.13 3.72 -15.07
N LEU A 130 21.30 3.35 -15.57
CA LEU A 130 22.49 3.11 -14.72
C LEU A 130 23.01 4.39 -14.04
N ASP A 131 22.70 5.54 -14.62
CA ASP A 131 23.08 6.88 -14.11
C ASP A 131 22.05 7.46 -13.11
N ASP A 132 21.15 6.62 -12.59
CA ASP A 132 20.22 7.01 -11.52
C ASP A 132 20.92 7.03 -10.15
N ASP A 133 21.73 8.06 -9.91
CA ASP A 133 22.45 8.31 -8.65
C ASP A 133 21.56 9.07 -7.64
N GLY A 134 20.61 8.39 -6.98
CA GLY A 134 19.60 9.00 -6.08
C GLY A 134 20.12 9.94 -4.96
N PRO A 135 19.25 10.66 -4.20
CA PRO A 135 17.79 10.52 -4.07
C PRO A 135 16.98 11.82 -4.35
N GLU A 136 15.67 11.69 -4.56
CA GLU A 136 14.71 12.72 -4.10
C GLU A 136 13.42 12.05 -3.60
N LEU A 137 13.26 12.05 -2.27
CA LEU A 137 12.04 11.64 -1.59
C LEU A 137 10.99 12.74 -1.75
N ALA A 138 10.18 12.68 -2.81
CA ALA A 138 9.02 13.57 -2.96
C ALA A 138 7.78 12.99 -2.23
N PRO A 139 7.01 13.82 -1.50
CA PRO A 139 5.88 13.39 -0.69
C PRO A 139 4.68 12.93 -1.53
N ASP A 140 3.88 12.08 -0.90
CA ASP A 140 2.62 11.49 -1.33
C ASP A 140 1.56 12.54 -1.68
N GLU A 141 1.24 12.72 -2.96
CA GLU A 141 0.05 13.44 -3.41
C GLU A 141 -0.89 12.54 -4.24
N GLY A 142 -2.06 12.22 -3.65
CA GLY A 142 -3.37 12.11 -4.33
C GLY A 142 -3.68 10.85 -5.17
N PRO A 143 -4.92 10.32 -5.12
CA PRO A 143 -5.30 9.16 -5.93
C PRO A 143 -5.59 9.57 -7.39
N SER A 144 -5.07 8.81 -8.35
CA SER A 144 -5.51 8.87 -9.75
C SER A 144 -6.72 7.96 -9.96
N GLU A 145 -7.73 8.50 -10.64
CA GLU A 145 -9.00 7.85 -10.97
C GLU A 145 -8.84 6.63 -11.89
N GLY A 146 -9.61 5.56 -11.63
CA GLY A 146 -9.98 4.55 -12.63
C GLY A 146 -9.41 3.14 -12.44
N SER A 147 -10.21 2.21 -11.91
CA SER A 147 -10.39 0.84 -12.42
C SER A 147 -11.31 0.05 -11.47
N PHE A 148 -12.30 -0.66 -12.01
CA PHE A 148 -13.20 -1.50 -11.24
C PHE A 148 -12.71 -2.95 -11.33
N VAL A 149 -12.29 -3.53 -10.20
CA VAL A 149 -12.02 -4.96 -10.03
C VAL A 149 -12.80 -5.43 -8.82
N GLU A 150 -13.81 -6.28 -9.05
CA GLU A 150 -14.64 -6.85 -7.98
C GLU A 150 -13.86 -7.95 -7.24
N GLY A 151 -13.85 -7.92 -5.90
CA GLY A 151 -13.24 -8.96 -5.06
C GLY A 151 -11.77 -8.74 -4.64
N SER A 152 -11.13 -7.65 -5.05
CA SER A 152 -9.79 -7.28 -4.58
C SER A 152 -9.82 -6.80 -3.13
N THR A 153 -8.95 -7.35 -2.26
CA THR A 153 -8.80 -6.85 -0.89
C THR A 153 -8.02 -5.54 -0.94
N ILE A 154 -8.72 -4.42 -0.85
CA ILE A 154 -8.12 -3.09 -0.77
C ILE A 154 -7.63 -2.91 0.67
N GLN A 155 -6.31 -2.86 0.90
CA GLN A 155 -5.81 -2.32 2.16
C GLN A 155 -5.97 -0.80 2.12
N VAL A 156 -7.08 -0.32 2.66
CA VAL A 156 -7.26 1.09 2.95
C VAL A 156 -6.37 1.40 4.14
N THR A 157 -5.26 2.12 3.93
CA THR A 157 -4.52 2.77 5.01
C THR A 157 -5.41 3.89 5.55
N VAL A 158 -6.34 3.52 6.43
CA VAL A 158 -7.03 4.51 7.24
C VAL A 158 -5.92 5.14 8.07
N ASN A 159 -5.69 6.44 7.94
CA ASN A 159 -4.89 7.18 8.91
C ASN A 159 -5.51 6.90 10.26
N ARG A 160 -4.93 5.93 10.98
CA ARG A 160 -5.31 5.59 12.34
C ARG A 160 -4.65 6.67 13.20
N TYR A 161 -5.14 7.89 13.07
CA TYR A 161 -5.28 8.74 14.24
C TYR A 161 -5.88 7.81 15.27
N GLU A 162 -5.15 7.56 16.34
CA GLU A 162 -5.55 6.67 17.40
C GLU A 162 -6.87 7.23 17.95
N ARG A 163 -8.00 6.77 17.39
CA ARG A 163 -9.33 7.20 17.80
C ARG A 163 -9.46 6.67 19.22
N ASP A 164 -9.38 7.58 20.18
CA ASP A 164 -9.45 7.26 21.59
C ASP A 164 -10.68 6.37 21.85
N ARG A 165 -10.41 5.11 22.24
CA ARG A 165 -11.45 4.13 22.53
C ARG A 165 -12.36 4.63 23.65
N GLU A 166 -11.84 5.44 24.56
CA GLU A 166 -12.59 6.06 25.65
C GLU A 166 -13.50 7.17 25.13
N ALA A 167 -13.04 7.99 24.18
CA ALA A 167 -13.90 9.00 23.55
C ALA A 167 -15.08 8.37 22.82
N ARG A 168 -14.84 7.26 22.08
CA ARG A 168 -15.94 6.48 21.47
C ARG A 168 -16.91 5.96 22.54
N ARG A 169 -16.38 5.34 23.60
CA ARG A 169 -17.19 4.75 24.67
C ARG A 169 -18.07 5.80 25.36
N ARG A 170 -17.50 6.97 25.67
CA ARG A 170 -18.20 8.10 26.30
C ARG A 170 -19.29 8.71 25.42
N CYS A 171 -19.02 8.84 24.12
CA CYS A 171 -20.02 9.29 23.14
C CYS A 171 -21.24 8.35 23.11
N ILE A 172 -21.01 7.04 22.99
CA ILE A 172 -22.09 6.04 22.95
C ILE A 172 -22.81 5.96 24.29
N ALA A 173 -22.10 6.06 25.42
CA ALA A 173 -22.73 6.09 26.74
C ALA A 173 -23.66 7.29 26.94
N HIS A 174 -23.35 8.43 26.31
CA HIS A 174 -24.15 9.65 26.42
C HIS A 174 -25.32 9.68 25.42
N TYR A 175 -25.08 9.37 24.15
CA TYR A 175 -26.06 9.48 23.06
C TYR A 175 -26.82 8.19 22.74
N GLY A 176 -26.35 7.04 23.24
CA GLY A 176 -26.86 5.73 22.84
C GLY A 176 -26.27 5.22 21.52
N SER A 177 -26.80 4.10 21.05
CA SER A 177 -26.41 3.43 19.78
C SER A 177 -27.41 3.65 18.65
N GLU A 178 -28.34 4.59 18.79
CA GLU A 178 -29.26 4.97 17.74
C GLU A 178 -28.62 6.04 16.83
N CYS A 179 -28.83 5.92 15.52
CA CYS A 179 -28.33 6.91 14.57
C CYS A 179 -29.02 8.26 14.75
N VAL A 180 -28.27 9.32 15.07
CA VAL A 180 -28.87 10.66 15.26
C VAL A 180 -29.47 11.26 14.00
N ALA A 181 -29.12 10.75 12.82
CA ALA A 181 -29.63 11.22 11.53
C ALA A 181 -30.94 10.55 11.12
N CYS A 182 -31.00 9.21 11.12
CA CYS A 182 -32.14 8.46 10.60
C CYS A 182 -32.89 7.62 11.65
N GLY A 183 -32.46 7.60 12.92
CA GLY A 183 -33.08 6.82 13.98
C GLY A 183 -32.82 5.31 13.90
N PHE A 184 -31.97 4.83 12.98
CA PHE A 184 -31.69 3.40 12.85
C PHE A 184 -30.89 2.87 14.06
N ASP A 185 -31.39 1.80 14.67
CA ASP A 185 -30.74 1.06 15.75
C ASP A 185 -30.47 -0.40 15.31
N PHE A 186 -29.20 -0.80 15.34
CA PHE A 186 -28.78 -2.14 14.97
C PHE A 186 -29.22 -3.23 15.95
N GLY A 187 -29.26 -2.94 17.25
CA GLY A 187 -29.74 -3.86 18.27
C GLY A 187 -31.25 -4.11 18.12
N ALA A 188 -32.02 -3.05 17.86
CA ALA A 188 -33.45 -3.18 17.57
C ALA A 188 -33.71 -3.98 16.30
N ARG A 189 -32.90 -3.80 15.25
CA ARG A 189 -33.10 -4.47 13.95
C ARG A 189 -32.50 -5.88 13.85
N TYR A 190 -31.38 -6.15 14.52
CA TYR A 190 -30.59 -7.38 14.40
C TYR A 190 -30.46 -8.14 15.73
N GLY A 191 -31.10 -7.69 16.79
CA GLY A 191 -31.04 -8.31 18.11
C GLY A 191 -29.63 -8.26 18.71
N ALA A 192 -29.27 -9.32 19.45
CA ALA A 192 -27.99 -9.41 20.14
C ALA A 192 -26.76 -9.20 19.24
N HIS A 193 -26.86 -9.55 17.94
CA HIS A 193 -25.76 -9.38 16.99
C HIS A 193 -25.45 -7.90 16.69
N GLY A 194 -26.47 -7.03 16.74
CA GLY A 194 -26.33 -5.60 16.50
C GLY A 194 -26.21 -4.76 17.79
N GLN A 195 -26.23 -5.40 18.96
CA GLN A 195 -26.29 -4.69 20.24
C GLN A 195 -25.08 -3.76 20.44
N GLY A 196 -25.33 -2.46 20.59
CA GLY A 196 -24.28 -1.45 20.77
C GLY A 196 -23.41 -1.19 19.53
N PHE A 197 -23.76 -1.76 18.38
CA PHE A 197 -23.07 -1.51 17.13
C PHE A 197 -23.51 -0.17 16.55
N ILE A 198 -22.57 0.77 16.46
CA ILE A 198 -22.77 2.09 15.86
C ILE A 198 -21.41 2.72 15.52
N GLU A 199 -21.35 3.56 14.50
CA GLU A 199 -20.15 4.32 14.12
C GLU A 199 -20.17 5.70 14.78
N VAL A 200 -18.99 6.21 15.16
CA VAL A 200 -18.88 7.53 15.82
C VAL A 200 -18.19 8.51 14.86
N HIS A 201 -18.93 9.54 14.49
CA HIS A 201 -18.54 10.57 13.53
C HIS A 201 -18.00 11.81 14.25
N HIS A 202 -16.94 12.42 13.71
CA HIS A 202 -16.43 13.72 14.20
C HIS A 202 -17.12 14.85 13.42
N LEU A 203 -17.77 15.77 14.13
CA LEU A 203 -18.43 16.93 13.54
C LEU A 203 -17.46 17.91 12.87
N ASP A 204 -16.22 17.96 13.37
CA ASP A 204 -15.13 18.72 12.78
C ASP A 204 -13.99 17.75 12.39
N PRO A 205 -13.72 17.55 11.09
CA PRO A 205 -12.72 16.60 10.62
C PRO A 205 -11.31 17.04 11.05
N LEU A 206 -10.56 16.12 11.69
CA LEU A 206 -9.17 16.28 12.17
C LEU A 206 -8.12 16.62 11.08
N SER A 207 -8.54 16.97 9.86
CA SER A 207 -7.68 17.07 8.68
C SER A 207 -7.24 18.49 8.32
N ARG A 208 -7.24 19.45 9.26
CA ARG A 208 -6.80 20.83 8.95
C ARG A 208 -5.62 21.35 9.76
N SER A 209 -5.24 20.67 10.84
CA SER A 209 -4.05 20.97 11.61
C SER A 209 -3.41 19.64 11.98
N GLY A 210 -2.19 19.38 11.52
CA GLY A 210 -1.42 18.17 11.85
C GLY A 210 -0.99 18.09 13.32
N GLU A 211 -1.79 18.65 14.23
CA GLU A 211 -1.54 18.73 15.66
C GLU A 211 -2.50 17.80 16.41
N ALA A 212 -1.97 17.09 17.40
CA ALA A 212 -2.78 16.28 18.30
C ALA A 212 -3.71 17.19 19.12
N ARG A 213 -5.03 17.10 18.89
CA ARG A 213 -6.03 17.82 19.68
C ARG A 213 -6.83 16.88 20.55
N SER A 214 -7.20 17.34 21.76
CA SER A 214 -8.16 16.65 22.61
C SER A 214 -9.53 16.65 21.92
N VAL A 215 -10.20 15.50 21.89
CA VAL A 215 -11.56 15.35 21.36
C VAL A 215 -12.54 15.32 22.53
N ASP A 216 -13.54 16.20 22.52
CA ASP A 216 -14.65 16.14 23.47
C ASP A 216 -15.71 15.13 22.97
N PRO A 217 -15.95 14.02 23.69
CA PRO A 217 -16.87 12.97 23.25
C PRO A 217 -18.32 13.41 23.10
N ILE A 218 -18.71 14.51 23.75
CA ILE A 218 -20.07 15.05 23.72
C ILE A 218 -20.16 16.19 22.72
N ARG A 219 -19.17 17.08 22.65
CA ARG A 219 -19.25 18.23 21.74
C ARG A 219 -18.88 17.88 20.30
N ASP A 220 -17.89 17.01 20.12
CA ASP A 220 -17.26 16.81 18.82
C ASP A 220 -17.74 15.55 18.10
N LEU A 221 -18.42 14.64 18.81
CA LEU A 221 -18.75 13.31 18.31
C LEU A 221 -20.26 13.06 18.25
N ARG A 222 -20.73 12.33 17.22
CA ARG A 222 -22.12 11.87 17.12
C ARG A 222 -22.22 10.42 16.62
N PRO A 223 -23.16 9.60 17.14
CA PRO A 223 -23.38 8.25 16.64
C PRO A 223 -24.17 8.26 15.32
N LEU A 224 -23.68 7.55 14.32
CA LEU A 224 -24.32 7.35 13.02
C LEU A 224 -24.27 5.88 12.61
N CYS A 225 -25.29 5.42 11.89
CA CYS A 225 -25.26 4.09 11.29
C CYS A 225 -24.28 4.05 10.10
N SER A 226 -23.81 2.86 9.74
CA SER A 226 -22.84 2.67 8.65
C SER A 226 -23.26 3.31 7.32
N ASN A 227 -24.57 3.31 7.03
CA ASN A 227 -25.11 3.95 5.83
C ASN A 227 -25.00 5.48 5.91
N CYS A 228 -25.49 6.09 6.99
CA CYS A 228 -25.43 7.54 7.18
C CYS A 228 -23.98 8.05 7.28
N HIS A 229 -23.11 7.33 7.99
CA HIS A 229 -21.70 7.69 8.11
C HIS A 229 -20.99 7.65 6.76
N SER A 230 -21.26 6.63 5.94
CA SER A 230 -20.76 6.55 4.56
C SER A 230 -21.28 7.71 3.70
N MET A 231 -22.56 8.08 3.83
CA MET A 231 -23.15 9.17 3.04
C MET A 231 -22.61 10.55 3.40
N ILE A 232 -22.33 10.83 4.68
CA ILE A 232 -21.70 12.10 5.08
C ILE A 232 -20.33 12.27 4.41
N HIS A 233 -19.54 11.20 4.28
CA HIS A 233 -18.18 11.24 3.75
C HIS A 233 -18.08 11.11 2.22
N ARG A 234 -19.20 11.00 1.52
CA ARG A 234 -19.22 10.84 0.04
C ARG A 234 -18.77 12.08 -0.73
N GLN A 235 -18.60 13.21 -0.04
CA GLN A 235 -18.03 14.45 -0.58
C GLN A 235 -17.01 15.07 0.40
N ARG A 236 -16.16 15.95 -0.12
CA ARG A 236 -15.22 16.76 0.68
C ARG A 236 -15.49 18.25 0.42
N PRO A 237 -15.75 19.06 1.46
CA PRO A 237 -15.89 18.69 2.88
C PRO A 237 -17.14 17.81 3.15
N PRO A 238 -17.14 17.00 4.23
CA PRO A 238 -18.29 16.17 4.59
C PRO A 238 -19.56 16.98 4.83
N LEU A 239 -20.73 16.37 4.64
CA LEU A 239 -22.02 16.98 4.96
C LEU A 239 -22.18 17.17 6.47
N THR A 240 -22.90 18.22 6.88
CA THR A 240 -23.39 18.31 8.26
C THR A 240 -24.52 17.31 8.51
N ILE A 241 -24.77 16.99 9.77
CA ILE A 241 -25.86 16.07 10.14
C ILE A 241 -27.21 16.63 9.72
N GLU A 242 -27.40 17.95 9.81
CA GLU A 242 -28.61 18.65 9.38
C GLU A 242 -28.80 18.54 7.86
N GLN A 243 -27.73 18.69 7.09
CA GLN A 243 -27.77 18.49 5.65
C GLN A 243 -28.11 17.04 5.29
N LEU A 244 -27.54 16.06 6.00
CA LEU A 244 -27.89 14.65 5.80
C LEU A 244 -29.35 14.37 6.14
N LYS A 245 -29.86 14.93 7.25
CA LYS A 245 -31.28 14.82 7.63
C LYS A 245 -32.20 15.39 6.57
N ALA A 246 -31.85 16.54 5.98
CA ALA A 246 -32.63 17.14 4.90
C ALA A 246 -32.70 16.22 3.68
N LEU A 247 -31.61 15.54 3.31
CA LEU A 247 -31.62 14.56 2.22
C LEU A 247 -32.51 13.35 2.52
N LEU A 248 -32.50 12.86 3.77
CA LEU A 248 -33.34 11.73 4.20
C LEU A 248 -34.82 12.10 4.25
N GLY A 249 -35.17 13.31 4.67
CA GLY A 249 -36.55 13.80 4.72
C GLY A 249 -37.18 14.07 3.35
N ASN A 250 -36.35 14.17 2.30
CA ASN A 250 -36.81 14.38 0.92
C ASN A 250 -37.02 13.06 0.14
N ALA A 251 -36.70 11.91 0.75
CA ALA A 251 -36.99 10.60 0.17
C ALA A 251 -38.41 10.17 0.55
N ALA A 252 -39.38 10.54 -0.31
CA ALA A 252 -40.76 10.06 -0.27
C ALA A 252 -40.92 8.78 -1.10
#